data_AF-T2GGM9-F1
#
_entry.id   AF-T2GGM9-F1
#
_cell.length_a   1.000
_cell.length_b   1.000
_cell.length_c   1.000
_cell.angle_alpha   90.00
_cell.angle_beta   90.00
_cell.angle_gamma   90.00
#
_symmetry.space_group_name_H-M   'P 1'
#
loop_
_entity.id
_entity.type
_entity.pdbx_description
1 polymer ?
#
loop_
_entity_poly.entity_id
_entity_poly.type
_entity_poly.pdbx_seq_one_letter_code
_entity_poly.pdbx_strand_id
1 'polypeptide(L)'
;MIEKDFVVEGLRRTRIDEYLEKELERAGYGGMDVQVTPMGTMVVVYAERPGMVIGRGGKTVRAITQKLKSKFNLENPQVEVKEVDVPELNPRIMAHKIAAMLQRGMHFRRVAYTTMRRIMAAGAQGVEVTISGKIRGARSATAKFTDGYIKKCGEPSTKHVKEGFATVQLKPGVLGVYVRIMPPEVVLPDKVEIEAPKVTETPSEESEEQVEAVEDLEDLEDLEDLEDLEDLEDLEDLEDLEEDLESAEETEKEDTDGEESEK
;
A
#
# COMPACT_ATOMS: atom_id res chain seq x y z
N MET A 1 24.27 -34.27 -11.33
CA MET A 1 24.77 -33.80 -10.02
C MET A 1 23.96 -32.59 -9.57
N ILE A 2 23.78 -31.59 -10.44
CA ILE A 2 22.88 -30.42 -10.36
C ILE A 2 21.75 -30.50 -9.32
N GLU A 3 20.85 -31.50 -9.40
CA GLU A 3 19.73 -31.67 -8.45
C GLU A 3 20.17 -31.76 -6.98
N LYS A 4 21.25 -32.50 -6.70
CA LYS A 4 21.80 -32.63 -5.34
C LYS A 4 22.40 -31.32 -4.86
N ASP A 5 23.07 -30.60 -5.75
CA ASP A 5 23.71 -29.32 -5.45
C ASP A 5 22.65 -28.25 -5.13
N PHE A 6 21.59 -28.20 -5.93
CA PHE A 6 20.41 -27.35 -5.71
C PHE A 6 19.70 -27.65 -4.38
N VAL A 7 19.49 -28.93 -4.06
CA VAL A 7 18.88 -29.34 -2.76
C VAL A 7 19.77 -28.97 -1.58
N VAL A 8 21.10 -29.13 -1.69
CA VAL A 8 22.06 -28.74 -0.65
C VAL A 8 22.08 -27.21 -0.47
N GLU A 9 22.02 -26.44 -1.54
CA GLU A 9 21.95 -24.98 -1.49
C GLU A 9 20.64 -24.48 -0.86
N GLY A 10 19.48 -24.99 -1.30
CA GLY A 10 18.19 -24.66 -0.71
C GLY A 10 18.12 -24.99 0.78
N LEU A 11 18.61 -26.16 1.17
CA LEU A 11 18.73 -26.57 2.58
C LEU A 11 19.70 -25.69 3.38
N ARG A 12 20.76 -25.17 2.76
CA ARG A 12 21.64 -24.17 3.37
C ARG A 12 20.89 -22.83 3.56
N ARG A 13 20.16 -22.34 2.54
CA ARG A 13 19.37 -21.10 2.61
C ARG A 13 18.34 -21.14 3.74
N THR A 14 17.53 -22.19 3.82
CA THR A 14 16.49 -22.34 4.88
C THR A 14 17.10 -22.36 6.28
N ARG A 15 18.23 -23.05 6.48
CA ARG A 15 18.93 -23.08 7.77
C ARG A 15 19.49 -21.72 8.19
N ILE A 16 19.82 -20.85 7.24
CA ILE A 16 20.24 -19.47 7.51
C ILE A 16 19.02 -18.61 7.85
N ASP A 17 17.91 -18.73 7.10
CA ASP A 17 16.63 -18.02 7.37
C ASP A 17 16.14 -18.30 8.81
N GLU A 18 16.05 -19.59 9.18
CA GLU A 18 15.69 -20.03 10.55
C GLU A 18 16.64 -19.52 11.64
N TYR A 19 17.92 -19.35 11.33
CA TYR A 19 18.92 -18.88 12.28
C TYR A 19 18.83 -17.36 12.48
N LEU A 20 18.69 -16.61 11.39
CA LEU A 20 18.53 -15.16 11.43
C LEU A 20 17.20 -14.77 12.09
N GLU A 21 16.09 -15.46 11.79
CA GLU A 21 14.81 -15.20 12.45
C GLU A 21 14.91 -15.30 13.98
N LYS A 22 15.58 -16.34 14.49
CA LYS A 22 15.76 -16.57 15.95
C LYS A 22 16.70 -15.54 16.60
N GLU A 23 17.76 -15.10 15.91
CA GLU A 23 18.71 -14.12 16.46
C GLU A 23 18.18 -12.67 16.33
N LEU A 24 17.34 -12.39 15.32
CA LEU A 24 16.85 -11.05 14.96
C LEU A 24 15.37 -10.78 15.29
N GLU A 25 14.70 -11.66 16.05
CA GLU A 25 13.32 -11.48 16.55
C GLU A 25 13.09 -10.06 17.10
N ARG A 26 14.05 -9.55 17.89
CA ARG A 26 13.98 -8.21 18.48
C ARG A 26 14.00 -7.07 17.46
N ALA A 27 14.74 -7.24 16.35
CA ALA A 27 14.93 -6.25 15.30
C ALA A 27 13.75 -6.16 14.31
N GLY A 28 12.84 -7.14 14.31
CA GLY A 28 11.75 -7.23 13.35
C GLY A 28 12.25 -7.78 12.02
N TYR A 29 12.58 -9.08 11.99
CA TYR A 29 13.08 -9.77 10.81
C TYR A 29 12.01 -9.92 9.72
N GLY A 30 12.26 -9.37 8.53
CA GLY A 30 11.36 -9.41 7.39
C GLY A 30 11.64 -10.54 6.39
N GLY A 31 12.91 -10.98 6.30
CA GLY A 31 13.36 -12.02 5.38
C GLY A 31 14.84 -11.86 5.02
N MET A 32 15.33 -12.74 4.15
CA MET A 32 16.72 -12.73 3.68
C MET A 32 16.83 -13.24 2.24
N ASP A 33 17.66 -12.54 1.46
CA ASP A 33 18.20 -13.02 0.20
C ASP A 33 19.69 -13.36 0.32
N VAL A 34 20.10 -14.40 -0.40
CA VAL A 34 21.49 -14.84 -0.52
C VAL A 34 21.91 -14.66 -1.96
N GLN A 35 22.99 -13.91 -2.17
CA GLN A 35 23.59 -13.69 -3.48
C GLN A 35 25.01 -14.25 -3.44
N VAL A 36 25.27 -15.28 -4.25
CA VAL A 36 26.60 -15.90 -4.36
C VAL A 36 27.41 -15.11 -5.38
N THR A 37 28.52 -14.51 -4.94
CA THR A 37 29.45 -13.79 -5.82
C THR A 37 30.79 -14.54 -5.89
N PRO A 38 31.62 -14.35 -6.93
CA PRO A 38 32.94 -14.96 -7.00
C PRO A 38 33.90 -14.58 -5.86
N MET A 39 33.63 -13.48 -5.14
CA MET A 39 34.44 -13.04 -3.99
C MET A 39 33.96 -13.59 -2.64
N GLY A 40 32.72 -14.10 -2.58
CA GLY A 40 32.09 -14.60 -1.35
C GLY A 40 30.56 -14.55 -1.40
N THR A 41 29.93 -15.02 -0.33
CA THR A 41 28.47 -15.03 -0.20
C THR A 41 27.96 -13.72 0.42
N MET A 42 27.18 -12.95 -0.31
CA MET A 42 26.50 -11.77 0.21
C MET A 42 25.11 -12.15 0.73
N VAL A 43 24.82 -11.78 1.98
CA VAL A 43 23.57 -12.08 2.68
C VAL A 43 22.88 -10.76 2.97
N VAL A 44 21.80 -10.49 2.24
CA VAL A 44 20.97 -9.29 2.37
C VAL A 44 19.85 -9.60 3.35
N VAL A 45 19.83 -8.90 4.49
CA VAL A 45 18.85 -9.08 5.56
C VAL A 45 17.89 -7.90 5.59
N TYR A 46 16.60 -8.18 5.47
CA TYR A 46 15.54 -7.18 5.56
C TYR A 46 15.03 -7.09 7.01
N ALA A 47 15.02 -5.88 7.59
CA ALA A 47 14.58 -5.67 8.97
C ALA A 47 13.82 -4.34 9.16
N GLU A 48 12.87 -4.32 10.09
CA GLU A 48 12.17 -3.09 10.52
C GLU A 48 13.14 -2.09 11.17
N ARG A 49 14.14 -2.56 11.93
CA ARG A 49 15.05 -1.70 12.69
C ARG A 49 16.52 -2.07 12.42
N PRO A 50 17.13 -1.59 11.32
CA PRO A 50 18.48 -1.98 10.91
C PRO A 50 19.53 -1.68 11.99
N GLY A 51 19.39 -0.58 12.73
CA GLY A 51 20.29 -0.24 13.84
C GLY A 51 20.39 -1.29 14.95
N MET A 52 19.34 -2.10 15.17
CA MET A 52 19.40 -3.21 16.13
C MET A 52 20.03 -4.48 15.57
N VAL A 53 20.01 -4.67 14.25
CA VAL A 53 20.76 -5.74 13.56
C VAL A 53 22.26 -5.45 13.63
N ILE A 54 22.67 -4.22 13.34
CA ILE A 54 24.07 -3.76 13.42
C ILE A 54 24.58 -3.84 14.87
N GLY A 55 23.78 -3.33 15.81
CA GLY A 55 24.12 -3.27 17.23
C GLY A 55 25.22 -2.26 17.56
N ARG A 56 25.56 -2.15 18.86
CA ARG A 56 26.54 -1.17 19.36
C ARG A 56 27.92 -1.41 18.71
N GLY A 57 28.41 -0.45 17.93
CA GLY A 57 29.69 -0.51 17.24
C GLY A 57 29.81 -1.65 16.21
N GLY A 58 28.70 -2.12 15.64
CA GLY A 58 28.71 -3.25 14.70
C GLY A 58 28.98 -4.62 15.33
N LYS A 59 28.97 -4.73 16.66
CA LYS A 59 29.28 -5.98 17.37
C LYS A 59 28.33 -7.13 16.99
N THR A 60 27.04 -6.83 16.78
CA THR A 60 26.03 -7.86 16.47
C THR A 60 26.21 -8.38 15.05
N VAL A 61 26.34 -7.52 14.03
CA VAL A 61 26.65 -7.94 12.65
C VAL A 61 27.95 -8.74 12.61
N ARG A 62 29.04 -8.30 13.26
CA ARG A 62 30.30 -9.08 13.30
C ARG A 62 30.12 -10.47 13.91
N ALA A 63 29.34 -10.59 14.99
CA ALA A 63 29.04 -11.88 15.60
C ALA A 63 28.19 -12.78 14.68
N ILE A 64 27.22 -12.22 13.96
CA ILE A 64 26.43 -12.93 12.95
C ILE A 64 27.34 -13.41 11.82
N THR A 65 28.17 -12.54 11.22
CA THR A 65 29.13 -12.89 10.16
C THR A 65 30.07 -14.02 10.59
N GLN A 66 30.60 -13.97 11.82
CA GLN A 66 31.45 -15.04 12.36
C GLN A 66 30.68 -16.36 12.53
N LYS A 67 29.46 -16.33 13.09
CA LYS A 67 28.60 -17.50 13.21
C LYS A 67 28.23 -18.09 11.84
N LEU A 68 27.95 -17.25 10.85
CA LEU A 68 27.66 -17.68 9.47
C LEU A 68 28.86 -18.40 8.86
N LYS A 69 30.08 -17.87 9.04
CA LYS A 69 31.32 -18.52 8.59
C LYS A 69 31.55 -19.86 9.30
N SER A 70 31.45 -19.91 10.63
CA SER A 70 31.75 -21.12 11.42
C SER A 70 30.69 -22.22 11.36
N LYS A 71 29.39 -21.87 11.24
CA LYS A 71 28.28 -22.84 11.35
C LYS A 71 27.77 -23.34 10.01
N PHE A 72 27.84 -22.50 8.97
CA PHE A 72 27.32 -22.82 7.63
C PHE A 72 28.43 -22.95 6.58
N ASN A 73 29.70 -22.76 6.97
CA ASN A 73 30.87 -22.83 6.11
C ASN A 73 30.73 -21.97 4.85
N LEU A 74 30.18 -20.76 5.01
CA LEU A 74 30.12 -19.79 3.93
C LEU A 74 31.53 -19.26 3.62
N GLU A 75 31.84 -19.19 2.33
CA GLU A 75 33.05 -18.56 1.83
C GLU A 75 32.88 -17.03 1.90
N ASN A 76 33.73 -16.39 2.70
CA ASN A 76 33.78 -14.95 2.96
C ASN A 76 32.40 -14.27 3.05
N PRO A 77 31.55 -14.62 4.04
CA PRO A 77 30.21 -14.07 4.15
C PRO A 77 30.26 -12.56 4.40
N GLN A 78 29.51 -11.80 3.62
CA GLN A 78 29.23 -10.38 3.84
C GLN A 78 27.76 -10.24 4.23
N VAL A 79 27.46 -9.45 5.27
CA VAL A 79 26.08 -9.24 5.73
C VAL A 79 25.70 -7.79 5.47
N GLU A 80 24.78 -7.58 4.53
CA GLU A 80 24.16 -6.30 4.25
C GLU A 80 22.81 -6.23 4.96
N VAL A 81 22.44 -5.07 5.51
CA VAL A 81 21.14 -4.88 6.19
C VAL A 81 20.37 -3.82 5.43
N LYS A 82 19.19 -4.18 4.93
CA LYS A 82 18.23 -3.27 4.28
C LYS A 82 17.02 -3.08 5.16
N GLU A 83 16.43 -1.89 5.08
CA GLU A 83 15.16 -1.60 5.71
C GLU A 83 14.01 -2.24 4.89
N VAL A 84 12.86 -2.47 5.52
CA VAL A 84 11.64 -2.91 4.83
C VAL A 84 10.78 -1.68 4.56
N ASP A 85 10.41 -1.45 3.30
CA ASP A 85 9.72 -0.21 2.87
C ASP A 85 8.45 0.06 3.67
N VAL A 86 7.61 -0.96 3.85
CA VAL A 86 6.41 -0.91 4.69
C VAL A 86 6.36 -2.14 5.58
N PRO A 87 6.81 -2.06 6.86
CA PRO A 87 6.89 -3.24 7.72
C PRO A 87 5.51 -3.83 8.03
N GLU A 88 4.46 -3.00 8.07
CA GLU A 88 3.05 -3.40 8.25
C GLU A 88 2.53 -4.38 7.18
N LEU A 89 3.04 -4.32 5.95
CA LEU A 89 2.69 -5.27 4.89
C LEU A 89 3.48 -6.58 4.95
N ASN A 90 4.45 -6.72 5.87
CA ASN A 90 5.20 -7.95 6.08
C ASN A 90 4.59 -8.79 7.22
N PRO A 91 4.02 -9.97 6.92
CA PRO A 91 3.31 -10.78 7.92
C PRO A 91 4.23 -11.45 8.94
N ARG A 92 5.52 -11.71 8.62
CA ARG A 92 6.49 -12.24 9.59
C ARG A 92 6.74 -11.21 10.70
N ILE A 93 6.99 -9.96 10.31
CA ILE A 93 7.18 -8.85 11.26
C ILE A 93 5.90 -8.63 12.09
N MET A 94 4.72 -8.63 11.45
CA MET A 94 3.45 -8.48 12.18
C MET A 94 3.17 -9.62 13.17
N ALA A 95 3.47 -10.88 12.81
CA ALA A 95 3.31 -12.02 13.71
C ALA A 95 4.22 -11.89 14.95
N HIS A 96 5.48 -11.50 14.77
CA HIS A 96 6.42 -11.23 15.87
C HIS A 96 6.02 -10.00 16.71
N LYS A 97 5.48 -8.92 16.09
CA LYS A 97 4.88 -7.79 16.84
C LYS A 97 3.71 -8.25 17.72
N ILE A 98 2.79 -9.08 17.21
CA ILE A 98 1.68 -9.66 17.99
C ILE A 98 2.22 -10.55 19.12
N ALA A 99 3.20 -11.40 18.85
CA ALA A 99 3.84 -12.25 19.86
C ALA A 99 4.42 -11.42 21.02
N ALA A 100 5.20 -10.39 20.72
CA ALA A 100 5.75 -9.47 21.71
C ALA A 100 4.67 -8.66 22.46
N MET A 101 3.53 -8.36 21.82
CA MET A 101 2.39 -7.70 22.48
C MET A 101 1.65 -8.63 23.46
N LEU A 102 1.49 -9.91 23.11
CA LEU A 102 0.91 -10.94 23.97
C LEU A 102 1.85 -11.30 25.14
N GLN A 103 3.16 -11.41 24.92
CA GLN A 103 4.16 -11.60 25.98
C GLN A 103 4.12 -10.49 27.04
N ARG A 104 3.86 -9.24 26.64
CA ARG A 104 3.66 -8.09 27.56
C ARG A 104 2.33 -8.16 28.35
N GLY A 105 1.49 -9.17 28.12
CA GLY A 105 0.22 -9.36 28.85
C GLY A 105 -0.97 -8.58 28.30
N MET A 106 -0.89 -8.00 27.10
CA MET A 106 -2.05 -7.33 26.50
C MET A 106 -3.13 -8.34 26.08
N HIS A 107 -4.41 -8.00 26.31
CA HIS A 107 -5.51 -8.90 26.01
C HIS A 107 -5.64 -9.19 24.50
N PHE A 108 -5.73 -10.47 24.13
CA PHE A 108 -5.62 -10.93 22.75
C PHE A 108 -6.56 -10.25 21.75
N ARG A 109 -7.81 -9.93 22.15
CA ARG A 109 -8.74 -9.16 21.28
C ARG A 109 -8.21 -7.76 20.96
N ARG A 110 -7.67 -7.05 21.96
CA ARG A 110 -7.10 -5.71 21.76
C ARG A 110 -5.90 -5.79 20.82
N VAL A 111 -5.00 -6.75 21.04
CA VAL A 111 -3.82 -6.96 20.18
C VAL A 111 -4.23 -7.24 18.72
N ALA A 112 -5.20 -8.14 18.50
CA ALA A 112 -5.70 -8.46 17.17
C ALA A 112 -6.30 -7.23 16.46
N TYR A 113 -7.28 -6.54 17.06
CA TYR A 113 -7.92 -5.37 16.45
C TYR A 113 -6.95 -4.20 16.25
N THR A 114 -6.01 -3.95 17.17
CA THR A 114 -4.96 -2.93 16.98
C THR A 114 -4.04 -3.27 15.81
N THR A 115 -3.71 -4.55 15.61
CA THR A 115 -2.81 -4.96 14.52
C THR A 115 -3.52 -4.94 13.17
N MET A 116 -4.75 -5.46 13.08
CA MET A 116 -5.54 -5.41 11.84
C MET A 116 -5.74 -3.97 11.36
N ARG A 117 -6.10 -3.04 12.25
CA ARG A 117 -6.23 -1.61 11.91
C ARG A 117 -4.94 -1.01 11.34
N ARG A 118 -3.77 -1.39 11.85
CA ARG A 118 -2.47 -0.94 11.31
C ARG A 118 -2.19 -1.51 9.92
N ILE A 119 -2.50 -2.80 9.70
CA ILE A 119 -2.28 -3.46 8.42
C ILE A 119 -3.23 -2.89 7.34
N MET A 120 -4.51 -2.66 7.67
CA MET A 120 -5.46 -1.99 6.77
C MET A 120 -5.08 -0.52 6.50
N ALA A 121 -4.64 0.22 7.53
CA ALA A 121 -4.16 1.60 7.35
C ALA A 121 -2.89 1.71 6.48
N ALA A 122 -2.09 0.64 6.39
CA ALA A 122 -0.95 0.53 5.47
C ALA A 122 -1.36 0.12 4.03
N GLY A 123 -2.66 0.12 3.71
CA GLY A 123 -3.17 -0.15 2.36
C GLY A 123 -3.32 -1.63 2.00
N ALA A 124 -3.31 -2.56 2.96
CA ALA A 124 -3.62 -3.96 2.65
C ALA A 124 -5.06 -4.11 2.12
N GLN A 125 -5.26 -4.91 1.06
CA GLN A 125 -6.61 -5.23 0.57
C GLN A 125 -7.41 -6.02 1.62
N GLY A 126 -6.71 -6.82 2.44
CA GLY A 126 -7.30 -7.52 3.57
C GLY A 126 -6.27 -8.27 4.41
N VAL A 127 -6.72 -8.65 5.61
CA VAL A 127 -5.90 -9.27 6.65
C VAL A 127 -6.69 -10.34 7.39
N GLU A 128 -6.01 -11.45 7.70
CA GLU A 128 -6.51 -12.49 8.59
C GLU A 128 -5.49 -12.75 9.71
N VAL A 129 -5.90 -12.52 10.95
CA VAL A 129 -5.12 -12.83 12.16
C VAL A 129 -5.81 -13.97 12.90
N THR A 130 -5.13 -15.10 13.01
CA THR A 130 -5.59 -16.26 13.77
C THR A 130 -4.67 -16.49 14.97
N ILE A 131 -5.23 -16.47 16.17
CA ILE A 131 -4.54 -16.79 17.43
C ILE A 131 -5.09 -18.12 17.94
N SER A 132 -4.23 -19.09 18.23
CA SER A 132 -4.61 -20.43 18.68
C SER A 132 -3.89 -20.84 19.96
N GLY A 133 -4.57 -21.60 20.84
CA GLY A 133 -3.99 -22.15 22.07
C GLY A 133 -4.84 -21.86 23.31
N LYS A 134 -4.21 -21.81 24.49
CA LYS A 134 -4.89 -21.61 25.79
C LYS A 134 -5.21 -20.13 26.04
N ILE A 135 -6.19 -19.59 25.32
CA ILE A 135 -6.48 -18.15 25.28
C ILE A 135 -7.26 -17.65 26.52
N ARG A 136 -8.20 -18.44 27.06
CA ARG A 136 -9.08 -18.04 28.19
C ARG A 136 -9.11 -19.01 29.37
N GLY A 137 -8.51 -20.20 29.25
CA GLY A 137 -8.58 -21.24 30.27
C GLY A 137 -7.75 -22.47 29.88
N ALA A 138 -8.00 -23.60 30.55
CA ALA A 138 -7.22 -24.82 30.35
C ALA A 138 -7.40 -25.46 28.96
N ARG A 139 -8.59 -25.35 28.37
CA ARG A 139 -8.91 -25.87 27.03
C ARG A 139 -8.36 -24.96 25.94
N SER A 140 -7.81 -25.54 24.88
CA SER A 140 -7.41 -24.82 23.68
C SER A 140 -8.62 -24.24 22.94
N ALA A 141 -8.45 -23.04 22.40
CA ALA A 141 -9.41 -22.35 21.55
C ALA A 141 -8.66 -21.65 20.41
N THR A 142 -9.37 -21.39 19.31
CA THR A 142 -8.86 -20.61 18.18
C THR A 142 -9.75 -19.38 18.01
N ALA A 143 -9.13 -18.20 18.00
CA ALA A 143 -9.78 -16.93 17.74
C ALA A 143 -9.27 -16.39 16.41
N LYS A 144 -10.17 -16.30 15.43
CA LYS A 144 -9.90 -15.78 14.10
C LYS A 144 -10.51 -14.38 13.97
N PHE A 145 -9.74 -13.46 13.43
CA PHE A 145 -10.12 -12.09 13.16
C PHE A 145 -9.78 -11.80 11.70
N THR A 146 -10.71 -11.18 10.97
CA THR A 146 -10.58 -10.92 9.53
C THR A 146 -11.11 -9.52 9.23
N ASP A 147 -10.41 -8.81 8.34
CA ASP A 147 -10.80 -7.50 7.85
C ASP A 147 -10.42 -7.37 6.37
N GLY A 148 -11.16 -6.58 5.59
CA GLY A 148 -11.00 -6.47 4.13
C GLY A 148 -11.20 -7.79 3.35
N TYR A 149 -10.56 -7.87 2.18
CA TYR A 149 -10.67 -8.98 1.23
C TYR A 149 -9.47 -9.93 1.29
N ILE A 150 -9.72 -11.24 1.37
CA ILE A 150 -8.65 -12.25 1.33
C ILE A 150 -9.07 -13.51 0.55
N LYS A 151 -8.31 -13.87 -0.48
CA LYS A 151 -8.47 -15.17 -1.17
C LYS A 151 -7.97 -16.30 -0.26
N LYS A 152 -8.63 -17.46 -0.36
CA LYS A 152 -8.34 -18.67 0.44
C LYS A 152 -8.05 -19.91 -0.40
N CYS A 153 -8.22 -19.82 -1.72
CA CYS A 153 -8.15 -20.94 -2.64
C CYS A 153 -7.56 -20.51 -4.00
N GLY A 154 -7.09 -21.50 -4.76
CA GLY A 154 -6.49 -21.32 -6.08
C GLY A 154 -5.09 -20.71 -6.04
N GLU A 155 -4.47 -20.66 -7.22
CA GLU A 155 -3.15 -20.04 -7.45
C GLU A 155 -3.03 -18.60 -6.90
N PRO A 156 -4.07 -17.73 -6.98
CA PRO A 156 -3.97 -16.40 -6.41
C PRO A 156 -3.71 -16.39 -4.90
N SER A 157 -4.18 -17.39 -4.16
CA SER A 157 -3.88 -17.50 -2.72
C SER A 157 -2.42 -17.84 -2.49
N THR A 158 -1.84 -18.76 -3.26
CA THR A 158 -0.44 -19.21 -3.10
C THR A 158 0.55 -18.11 -3.50
N LYS A 159 0.25 -17.38 -4.58
CA LYS A 159 1.15 -16.38 -5.17
C LYS A 159 1.10 -15.02 -4.48
N HIS A 160 -0.07 -14.58 -4.04
CA HIS A 160 -0.27 -13.19 -3.59
C HIS A 160 -0.48 -13.03 -2.08
N VAL A 161 -1.06 -14.01 -1.38
CA VAL A 161 -1.28 -13.90 0.07
C VAL A 161 0.04 -14.18 0.78
N LYS A 162 0.60 -13.14 1.40
CA LYS A 162 1.81 -13.27 2.22
C LYS A 162 1.41 -13.83 3.59
N GLU A 163 2.12 -14.86 4.05
CA GLU A 163 1.82 -15.53 5.33
C GLU A 163 2.99 -15.45 6.32
N GLY A 164 2.67 -15.41 7.62
CA GLY A 164 3.63 -15.31 8.71
C GLY A 164 3.13 -16.05 9.94
N PHE A 165 4.05 -16.70 10.65
CA PHE A 165 3.77 -17.48 11.85
C PHE A 165 4.74 -17.10 12.95
N ALA A 166 4.24 -16.96 14.18
CA ALA A 166 5.05 -16.75 15.38
C ALA A 166 4.52 -17.59 16.54
N THR A 167 5.41 -18.00 17.44
CA THR A 167 5.04 -18.70 18.67
C THR A 167 5.20 -17.78 19.87
N VAL A 168 4.29 -17.88 20.84
CA VAL A 168 4.25 -17.02 22.03
C VAL A 168 4.36 -17.89 23.26
N GLN A 169 5.46 -17.78 23.99
CA GLN A 169 5.62 -18.47 25.27
C GLN A 169 4.99 -17.62 26.39
N LEU A 170 3.94 -18.15 27.03
CA LEU A 170 3.29 -17.55 28.19
C LEU A 170 3.33 -18.53 29.38
N LYS A 171 3.11 -18.04 30.60
CA LYS A 171 3.05 -18.86 31.83
C LYS A 171 2.14 -20.13 31.71
N PRO A 172 0.92 -20.09 31.13
CA PRO A 172 0.07 -21.29 30.99
C PRO A 172 0.44 -22.23 29.83
N GLY A 173 1.39 -21.85 28.97
CA GLY A 173 1.81 -22.61 27.78
C GLY A 173 2.05 -21.74 26.55
N VAL A 174 2.12 -22.38 25.39
CA VAL A 174 2.40 -21.72 24.10
C VAL A 174 1.08 -21.32 23.40
N LEU A 175 1.06 -20.13 22.79
CA LEU A 175 0.07 -19.74 21.78
C LEU A 175 0.73 -19.71 20.39
N GLY A 176 -0.02 -20.10 19.36
CA GLY A 176 0.32 -19.86 17.96
C GLY A 176 -0.32 -18.56 17.48
N VAL A 177 0.43 -17.77 16.73
CA VAL A 177 -0.06 -16.59 16.01
C VAL A 177 0.22 -16.79 14.54
N TYR A 178 -0.82 -16.70 13.72
CA TYR A 178 -0.75 -16.85 12.27
C TYR A 178 -1.39 -15.62 11.63
N VAL A 179 -0.68 -15.00 10.70
CA VAL A 179 -1.06 -13.74 10.04
C VAL A 179 -0.99 -13.96 8.54
N ARG A 180 -2.07 -13.63 7.84
CA ARG A 180 -2.14 -13.62 6.37
C ARG A 180 -2.49 -12.21 5.92
N ILE A 181 -1.76 -11.67 4.95
CA ILE A 181 -1.94 -10.30 4.42
C ILE A 181 -2.07 -10.38 2.90
N MET A 182 -3.08 -9.72 2.35
CA MET A 182 -3.24 -9.52 0.92
C MET A 182 -2.77 -8.09 0.56
N PRO A 183 -1.63 -7.94 -0.14
CA PRO A 183 -1.04 -6.61 -0.41
C PRO A 183 -1.86 -5.79 -1.44
N PRO A 184 -1.71 -4.45 -1.46
CA PRO A 184 -2.46 -3.53 -2.32
C PRO A 184 -2.37 -3.84 -3.82
N GLU A 185 -1.16 -4.19 -4.29
CA GLU A 185 -0.79 -4.33 -5.71
C GLU A 185 -1.48 -5.49 -6.46
N VAL A 186 -2.27 -6.31 -5.75
CA VAL A 186 -2.77 -7.58 -6.29
C VAL A 186 -4.04 -7.37 -7.11
N VAL A 187 -3.90 -7.29 -8.42
CA VAL A 187 -5.04 -7.46 -9.34
C VAL A 187 -5.39 -8.95 -9.43
N LEU A 188 -6.67 -9.25 -9.28
CA LEU A 188 -7.20 -10.61 -9.36
C LEU A 188 -7.60 -10.94 -10.80
N PRO A 189 -7.46 -12.20 -11.25
CA PRO A 189 -7.88 -12.59 -12.61
C PRO A 189 -9.39 -12.40 -12.84
N ASP A 190 -10.18 -12.39 -11.77
CA ASP A 190 -11.63 -12.14 -11.81
C ASP A 190 -11.98 -10.64 -11.98
N LYS A 191 -11.02 -9.73 -11.72
CA LYS A 191 -11.24 -8.27 -11.72
C LYS A 191 -10.75 -7.68 -13.05
N VAL A 192 -11.64 -7.67 -14.03
CA VAL A 192 -11.42 -6.97 -15.31
C VAL A 192 -11.80 -5.50 -15.14
N GLU A 193 -10.91 -4.61 -15.54
CA GLU A 193 -11.20 -3.17 -15.63
C GLU A 193 -11.72 -2.90 -17.04
N ILE A 194 -12.98 -2.48 -17.13
CA ILE A 194 -13.66 -2.15 -18.38
C ILE A 194 -13.50 -0.65 -18.57
N GLU A 195 -12.71 -0.25 -19.58
CA GLU A 195 -12.65 1.16 -19.97
C GLU A 195 -14.03 1.62 -20.47
N ALA A 196 -14.55 2.70 -19.90
CA ALA A 196 -15.78 3.30 -20.38
C ALA A 196 -15.56 3.82 -21.82
N PRO A 197 -16.55 3.67 -22.72
CA PRO A 197 -16.45 4.26 -24.05
C PRO A 197 -16.25 5.77 -23.87
N LYS A 198 -15.17 6.30 -24.44
CA LYS A 198 -15.02 7.76 -24.56
C LYS A 198 -16.16 8.25 -25.43
N VAL A 199 -17.05 9.03 -24.85
CA VAL A 199 -18.01 9.82 -25.61
C VAL A 199 -17.17 10.83 -26.37
N THR A 200 -16.81 10.50 -27.62
CA THR A 200 -16.58 11.54 -28.61
C THR A 200 -17.92 12.24 -28.75
N GLU A 201 -17.98 13.48 -28.31
CA GLU A 201 -19.03 14.41 -28.72
C GLU A 201 -19.06 14.35 -30.25
N THR A 202 -20.09 13.71 -30.79
CA THR A 202 -20.54 14.04 -32.14
C THR A 202 -20.76 15.54 -32.16
N PRO A 203 -20.24 16.30 -33.15
CA PRO A 203 -20.54 17.71 -33.26
C PRO A 203 -22.05 17.90 -33.13
N SER A 204 -22.45 18.80 -32.24
CA SER A 204 -23.85 19.12 -32.02
C SER A 204 -24.47 19.58 -33.34
N GLU A 205 -25.74 19.22 -33.55
CA GLU A 205 -26.56 19.68 -34.68
C GLU A 205 -26.78 21.21 -34.65
N GLU A 206 -26.26 21.92 -33.63
CA GLU A 206 -26.06 23.37 -33.58
C GLU A 206 -25.25 23.92 -34.77
N SER A 207 -24.43 23.08 -35.43
CA SER A 207 -23.77 23.47 -36.67
C SER A 207 -24.67 23.37 -37.91
N GLU A 208 -25.88 22.80 -37.84
CA GLU A 208 -26.85 22.78 -38.95
C GLU A 208 -27.76 24.02 -38.93
N GLU A 209 -28.24 24.47 -37.75
CA GLU A 209 -29.01 25.73 -37.63
C GLU A 209 -28.18 26.97 -38.04
N GLN A 210 -26.85 26.92 -37.89
CA GLN A 210 -25.95 27.98 -38.36
C GLN A 210 -25.66 27.96 -39.87
N VAL A 211 -26.05 26.92 -40.62
CA VAL A 211 -25.96 26.92 -42.10
C VAL A 211 -27.27 27.39 -42.73
N GLU A 212 -28.43 26.97 -42.23
CA GLU A 212 -29.73 27.47 -42.74
C GLU A 212 -29.83 29.00 -42.58
N ALA A 213 -29.38 29.55 -41.44
CA ALA A 213 -29.37 30.99 -41.20
C ALA A 213 -28.39 31.80 -42.10
N VAL A 214 -27.47 31.13 -42.81
CA VAL A 214 -26.56 31.75 -43.77
C VAL A 214 -27.07 31.61 -45.21
N GLU A 215 -27.74 30.50 -45.55
CA GLU A 215 -28.38 30.32 -46.87
C GLU A 215 -29.58 31.27 -47.05
N ASP A 216 -30.36 31.57 -46.00
CA ASP A 216 -31.48 32.53 -46.05
C ASP A 216 -31.06 34.01 -46.29
N LEU A 217 -29.76 34.34 -46.20
CA LEU A 217 -29.24 35.70 -46.38
C LEU A 217 -28.61 35.95 -47.77
N GLU A 218 -28.39 34.93 -48.59
CA GLU A 218 -27.76 35.09 -49.93
C GLU A 218 -28.78 35.35 -51.07
N ASP A 219 -30.09 35.22 -50.83
CA ASP A 219 -31.14 35.25 -51.87
C ASP A 219 -31.83 36.63 -52.08
N LEU A 220 -31.28 37.73 -51.55
CA LEU A 220 -31.85 39.10 -51.65
C LEU A 220 -30.83 40.20 -52.00
N GLU A 221 -30.02 40.00 -53.04
CA GLU A 221 -29.37 41.10 -53.79
C GLU A 221 -29.88 41.17 -55.25
N ASP A 222 -30.93 41.96 -55.49
CA ASP A 222 -31.18 42.63 -56.78
C ASP A 222 -32.27 43.72 -56.61
N LEU A 223 -31.86 44.99 -56.45
CA LEU A 223 -32.38 46.20 -57.15
C LEU A 223 -32.07 47.54 -56.44
N GLU A 224 -31.20 48.32 -57.08
CA GLU A 224 -31.28 49.78 -57.35
C GLU A 224 -31.36 50.83 -56.21
N ASP A 225 -30.29 51.66 -56.18
CA ASP A 225 -30.26 53.14 -56.14
C ASP A 225 -30.37 53.98 -54.84
N LEU A 226 -29.25 54.69 -54.60
CA LEU A 226 -29.07 56.12 -54.21
C LEU A 226 -29.19 56.61 -52.74
N GLU A 227 -28.14 57.39 -52.36
CA GLU A 227 -28.11 58.63 -51.52
C GLU A 227 -28.84 58.58 -50.14
N ASP A 228 -28.19 58.69 -48.97
CA ASP A 228 -27.36 59.82 -48.50
C ASP A 228 -26.60 59.53 -47.16
N LEU A 229 -25.95 60.55 -46.58
CA LEU A 229 -25.03 60.54 -45.41
C LEU A 229 -25.66 60.76 -44.02
N GLU A 230 -24.83 60.61 -42.96
CA GLU A 230 -24.97 61.13 -41.56
C GLU A 230 -26.08 60.46 -40.70
N ASP A 231 -25.96 60.10 -39.40
CA ASP A 231 -25.02 60.36 -38.26
C ASP A 231 -24.78 59.02 -37.48
N LEU A 232 -23.69 58.72 -36.75
CA LEU A 232 -23.02 59.33 -35.57
C LEU A 232 -23.76 59.26 -34.20
N GLU A 233 -22.92 59.18 -33.15
CA GLU A 233 -23.18 59.05 -31.69
C GLU A 233 -23.81 57.70 -31.23
N ASP A 234 -23.19 56.86 -30.36
CA ASP A 234 -21.76 56.67 -30.01
C ASP A 234 -21.51 55.28 -29.31
N LEU A 235 -20.38 55.07 -28.62
CA LEU A 235 -19.93 53.82 -27.96
C LEU A 235 -19.60 54.01 -26.45
N GLU A 236 -20.60 53.91 -25.56
CA GLU A 236 -20.46 53.83 -24.08
C GLU A 236 -21.63 52.96 -23.56
N ASP A 237 -21.35 51.84 -22.85
CA ASP A 237 -22.27 51.00 -22.03
C ASP A 237 -21.78 49.53 -21.79
N LEU A 238 -20.51 49.19 -22.06
CA LEU A 238 -19.98 47.82 -21.84
C LEU A 238 -18.88 47.67 -20.77
N GLU A 239 -18.37 48.76 -20.19
CA GLU A 239 -17.41 48.68 -19.05
C GLU A 239 -18.13 48.64 -17.68
N ASP A 240 -19.35 49.17 -17.56
CA ASP A 240 -20.10 49.22 -16.29
C ASP A 240 -20.70 47.86 -15.84
N LEU A 241 -20.66 46.82 -16.69
CA LEU A 241 -21.21 45.49 -16.39
C LEU A 241 -20.17 44.48 -15.84
N GLU A 242 -18.87 44.80 -15.87
CA GLU A 242 -17.84 43.95 -15.27
C GLU A 242 -17.62 44.27 -13.76
N GLU A 243 -17.71 45.53 -13.34
CA GLU A 243 -17.55 45.92 -11.92
C GLU A 243 -18.71 45.43 -11.01
N ASP A 244 -19.93 45.31 -11.55
CA ASP A 244 -21.10 44.79 -10.82
C ASP A 244 -21.05 43.28 -10.54
N LEU A 245 -20.22 42.51 -11.27
CA LEU A 245 -20.04 41.06 -11.04
C LEU A 245 -18.94 40.74 -10.03
N GLU A 246 -17.83 41.50 -10.01
CA GLU A 246 -16.77 41.30 -9.00
C GLU A 246 -17.26 41.62 -7.59
N SER A 247 -18.11 42.64 -7.44
CA SER A 247 -18.67 43.03 -6.12
C SER A 247 -19.68 42.01 -5.55
N ALA A 248 -20.41 41.30 -6.40
CA ALA A 248 -21.32 40.22 -5.97
C ALA A 248 -20.53 39.01 -5.42
N GLU A 249 -19.42 38.66 -6.05
CA GLU A 249 -18.57 37.53 -5.67
C GLU A 249 -17.83 37.71 -4.33
N GLU A 250 -17.63 38.93 -3.83
CA GLU A 250 -17.07 39.15 -2.49
C GLU A 250 -18.14 38.99 -1.39
N THR A 251 -19.39 39.39 -1.64
CA THR A 251 -20.46 39.29 -0.63
C THR A 251 -20.86 37.86 -0.26
N GLU A 252 -20.90 36.91 -1.19
CA GLU A 252 -21.19 35.49 -0.86
C GLU A 252 -20.08 34.81 -0.03
N LYS A 253 -18.88 35.42 0.05
CA LYS A 253 -17.73 34.87 0.78
C LYS A 253 -17.67 35.31 2.25
N GLU A 254 -18.39 36.35 2.67
CA GLU A 254 -18.48 36.74 4.10
C GLU A 254 -19.65 36.05 4.85
N ASP A 255 -20.78 35.77 4.17
CA ASP A 255 -21.97 35.21 4.84
C ASP A 255 -21.89 33.70 5.18
N THR A 256 -20.89 32.97 4.65
CA THR A 256 -20.76 31.51 4.91
C THR A 256 -19.88 31.13 6.11
N ASP A 257 -19.02 32.04 6.61
CA ASP A 257 -18.19 31.81 7.81
C ASP A 257 -18.89 32.19 9.15
N GLY A 258 -20.16 32.63 9.09
CA GLY A 258 -20.89 33.18 10.25
C GLY A 258 -21.68 32.17 11.13
N GLU A 259 -22.12 31.02 10.62
CA GLU A 259 -23.17 30.20 11.27
C GLU A 259 -22.73 28.96 12.09
N GLU A 260 -21.46 28.56 12.14
CA GLU A 260 -20.99 27.45 13.02
C GLU A 260 -20.19 27.92 14.26
N SER A 261 -20.66 28.97 14.95
CA SER A 261 -20.09 29.36 16.26
C SER A 261 -21.09 29.63 17.40
N GLU A 262 -22.29 29.03 17.41
CA GLU A 262 -23.09 28.96 18.65
C GLU A 262 -24.10 27.78 18.76
N LYS A 263 -23.63 26.61 19.23
CA LYS A 263 -24.43 25.64 20.04
C LYS A 263 -23.64 24.52 20.72
#